data_AF-A0AAX4J3P7-F1
#
_entry.id   AF-A0AAX4J3P7-F1
#
_cell.length_a   1.000
_cell.length_b   1.000
_cell.length_c   1.000
_cell.angle_alpha   90.00
_cell.angle_beta   90.00
_cell.angle_gamma   90.00
#
_symmetry.space_group_name_H-M   'P 1'
#
loop_
_entity.id
_entity.type
_entity.pdbx_description
1 polymer ?
#
loop_
_entity_poly.entity_id
_entity_poly.type
_entity_poly.pdbx_seq_one_letter_code
_entity_poly.pdbx_strand_id
1 'polypeptide(L)'
;MALNTTTTTTTTTTSPEQEQEGYTVVGVASSQNAQLVKSCGCAHFVDRKSPTVKQELIDLGPFEAVLAAADAAPDQPVLGAVLAAHGGGTFLSTMGLRAGVELPPGVNGAFTAVMEPYLNPKKREFTEWVWWEFLESELTSMRLQHVPIRILGGLDKVQEAWNLLKEGKVSGQRLAITPSL
;
A
#
# COMPACT_ATOMS: atom_id res chain seq x y z
N MET A 1 3.99 -0.50 11.36
CA MET A 1 3.59 0.76 10.71
C MET A 1 4.17 0.73 9.32
N ALA A 2 3.32 0.39 8.34
CA ALA A 2 3.70 0.18 6.95
C ALA A 2 4.08 1.52 6.31
N LEU A 3 4.69 1.47 5.12
CA LEU A 3 4.57 2.59 4.20
C LEU A 3 3.07 2.89 4.09
N ASN A 4 2.66 4.05 4.58
CA ASN A 4 1.28 4.50 4.51
C ASN A 4 0.99 4.91 3.06
N THR A 5 0.98 3.94 2.15
CA THR A 5 0.68 4.11 0.73
C THR A 5 -0.67 3.47 0.48
N THR A 6 -1.74 4.26 0.45
CA THR A 6 -2.94 3.79 -0.25
C THR A 6 -2.57 3.79 -1.73
N THR A 7 -2.49 2.61 -2.31
CA THR A 7 -2.26 2.42 -3.75
C THR A 7 -3.64 2.35 -4.38
N THR A 8 -3.99 3.34 -5.17
CA THR A 8 -5.28 3.40 -5.87
C THR A 8 -4.98 3.39 -7.36
N THR A 9 -5.60 2.47 -8.09
CA THR A 9 -5.17 2.08 -9.42
C THR A 9 -6.23 2.43 -10.46
N THR A 10 -5.86 3.13 -11.53
CA THR A 10 -6.72 3.51 -12.66
C THR A 10 -6.09 3.04 -13.99
N THR A 11 -6.86 2.70 -15.01
CA THR A 11 -6.40 2.42 -16.40
C THR A 11 -7.03 3.47 -17.33
N THR A 12 -6.40 4.07 -18.36
CA THR A 12 -5.87 3.48 -19.62
C THR A 12 -5.18 4.56 -20.49
N THR A 13 -4.08 4.28 -21.20
CA THR A 13 -3.92 4.41 -22.68
C THR A 13 -2.50 4.04 -23.16
N THR A 14 -2.47 3.46 -24.36
CA THR A 14 -1.39 2.84 -25.13
C THR A 14 -0.17 3.75 -25.39
N SER A 15 0.99 3.42 -24.82
CA SER A 15 2.32 3.81 -25.33
C SER A 15 3.37 2.79 -24.85
N PRO A 16 4.37 2.39 -25.67
CA PRO A 16 5.11 1.14 -25.45
C PRO A 16 6.27 1.22 -24.45
N GLU A 17 6.50 2.33 -23.74
CA GLU A 17 7.83 2.55 -23.15
C GLU A 17 8.01 2.42 -21.65
N GLN A 18 6.98 2.25 -20.79
CA GLN A 18 7.20 1.84 -19.39
C GLN A 18 6.02 1.03 -18.82
N GLU A 19 6.06 -0.30 -19.01
CA GLU A 19 5.11 -1.24 -18.44
C GLU A 19 5.75 -2.01 -17.28
N GLN A 20 5.38 -1.67 -16.04
CA GLN A 20 5.03 -2.73 -15.08
C GLN A 20 3.52 -2.94 -15.23
N GLU A 21 3.19 -3.67 -16.29
CA GLU A 21 1.91 -4.29 -16.65
C GLU A 21 0.63 -3.51 -16.30
N GLY A 22 0.26 -2.62 -17.22
CA GLY A 22 -1.12 -2.25 -17.53
C GLY A 22 -1.75 -1.15 -16.69
N TYR A 23 -1.30 -0.90 -15.46
CA TYR A 23 -2.01 -0.03 -14.52
C TYR A 23 -1.33 1.32 -14.26
N THR A 24 -2.11 2.40 -14.24
CA THR A 24 -1.67 3.72 -13.74
C THR A 24 -1.90 3.79 -12.24
N VAL A 25 -0.82 3.97 -11.48
CA VAL A 25 -0.86 3.98 -10.02
C VAL A 25 -0.92 5.40 -9.46
N VAL A 26 -1.91 5.66 -8.61
CA VAL A 26 -1.97 6.83 -7.74
C VAL A 26 -1.48 6.45 -6.34
N GLY A 27 -0.39 7.07 -5.91
CA GLY A 27 0.18 6.90 -4.59
C GLY A 27 -0.31 7.98 -3.62
N VAL A 28 -0.86 7.57 -2.48
CA VAL A 28 -1.30 8.50 -1.43
C VAL A 28 -0.49 8.29 -0.16
N ALA A 29 0.26 9.29 0.27
CA ALA A 29 1.04 9.25 1.52
C ALA A 29 1.27 10.67 2.07
N SER A 30 1.91 10.77 3.25
CA SER A 30 2.37 12.08 3.75
C SER A 30 3.38 12.70 2.79
N SER A 31 3.29 14.01 2.53
CA SER A 31 4.20 14.77 1.64
C SER A 31 5.69 14.53 1.88
N GLN A 32 6.14 14.31 3.12
CA GLN A 32 7.54 13.98 3.44
C GLN A 32 8.07 12.72 2.73
N ASN A 33 7.18 11.82 2.29
CA ASN A 33 7.52 10.59 1.56
C ASN A 33 7.25 10.69 0.05
N ALA A 34 6.92 11.88 -0.48
CA ALA A 34 6.51 12.03 -1.88
C ALA A 34 7.55 11.52 -2.87
N GLN A 35 8.83 11.82 -2.66
CA GLN A 35 9.91 11.33 -3.52
C GLN A 35 10.03 9.81 -3.50
N LEU A 36 9.92 9.20 -2.32
CA LEU A 36 9.96 7.75 -2.16
C LEU A 36 8.79 7.09 -2.91
N VAL A 37 7.57 7.58 -2.72
CA VAL A 37 6.38 7.03 -3.38
C VAL A 37 6.49 7.16 -4.90
N LYS A 38 6.99 8.30 -5.40
CA LYS A 38 7.28 8.50 -6.83
C LYS A 38 8.34 7.55 -7.36
N SER A 39 9.40 7.27 -6.58
CA SER A 39 10.43 6.30 -6.96
C SER A 39 9.91 4.86 -7.05
N CYS A 40 8.76 4.56 -6.44
CA CYS A 40 8.08 3.27 -6.56
C CYS A 40 7.19 3.16 -7.82
N GLY A 41 7.26 4.12 -8.75
CA GLY A 41 6.56 4.04 -10.04
C GLY A 41 5.13 4.57 -10.03
N CYS A 42 4.72 5.38 -9.04
CA CYS A 42 3.40 6.02 -9.12
C CYS A 42 3.38 7.11 -10.21
N ALA A 43 2.34 7.12 -11.03
CA ALA A 43 2.12 8.17 -12.03
C ALA A 43 1.63 9.48 -11.39
N HIS A 44 0.82 9.37 -10.33
CA HIS A 44 0.33 10.51 -9.56
C HIS A 44 0.61 10.32 -8.07
N PHE A 45 0.91 11.42 -7.40
CA PHE A 45 1.07 11.48 -5.96
C PHE A 45 0.07 12.47 -5.37
N VAL A 46 -0.65 12.06 -4.35
CA VAL A 46 -1.56 12.92 -3.58
C VAL A 46 -1.10 12.96 -2.12
N ASP A 47 -0.97 14.15 -1.54
CA ASP A 47 -0.67 14.28 -0.11
C ASP A 47 -1.90 13.86 0.69
N ARG A 48 -1.75 12.81 1.49
CA ARG A 48 -2.77 12.30 2.41
C ARG A 48 -3.33 13.38 3.33
N LYS A 49 -2.52 14.36 3.73
CA LYS A 49 -2.93 15.44 4.64
C LYS A 49 -3.44 16.68 3.90
N SER A 50 -3.48 16.66 2.57
CA SER A 50 -4.03 17.75 1.79
C SER A 50 -5.49 18.01 2.21
N PRO A 51 -5.91 19.26 2.43
CA PRO A 51 -7.32 19.57 2.68
C PRO A 51 -8.21 19.22 1.47
N THR A 52 -7.61 19.08 0.29
CA THR A 52 -8.28 18.72 -0.96
C THR A 52 -8.06 17.26 -1.38
N VAL A 53 -7.42 16.42 -0.54
CA VAL A 53 -7.10 15.00 -0.83
C VAL A 53 -8.28 14.24 -1.44
N LYS A 54 -9.49 14.44 -0.91
CA LYS A 54 -10.71 13.79 -1.40
C LYS A 54 -11.04 14.23 -2.83
N GLN A 55 -11.00 15.53 -3.11
CA GLN A 55 -11.32 16.06 -4.44
C GLN A 55 -10.26 15.66 -5.45
N GLU A 56 -8.98 15.76 -5.08
CA GLU A 56 -7.86 15.31 -5.92
C GLU A 56 -8.00 13.84 -6.32
N LEU A 57 -8.43 12.98 -5.40
CA LEU A 57 -8.68 11.56 -5.71
C LEU A 57 -9.93 11.35 -6.57
N ILE A 58 -11.00 12.12 -6.37
CA ILE A 58 -12.19 12.05 -7.23
C ILE A 58 -11.83 12.46 -8.67
N ASP A 59 -11.01 13.50 -8.84
CA ASP A 59 -10.63 14.00 -10.16
C ASP A 59 -9.70 13.03 -10.92
N LEU A 60 -8.98 12.17 -10.19
CA LEU A 60 -8.10 11.12 -10.74
C LEU A 60 -8.83 9.80 -11.02
N GLY A 61 -10.02 9.61 -10.45
CA GLY A 61 -10.84 8.43 -10.68
C GLY A 61 -11.60 8.46 -12.01
N PRO A 62 -12.43 7.44 -12.30
CA PRO A 62 -12.74 6.29 -11.47
C PRO A 62 -11.54 5.33 -11.32
N PHE A 63 -11.54 4.50 -10.28
CA PHE A 63 -10.46 3.53 -10.00
C PHE A 63 -10.93 2.10 -10.23
N GLU A 64 -10.08 1.28 -10.85
CA GLU A 64 -10.31 -0.14 -11.06
C GLU A 64 -10.14 -0.93 -9.75
N ALA A 65 -9.19 -0.48 -8.92
CA ALA A 65 -8.91 -1.08 -7.63
C ALA A 65 -8.42 -0.02 -6.62
N VAL A 66 -8.81 -0.20 -5.36
CA VAL A 66 -8.39 0.68 -4.26
C VAL A 66 -7.82 -0.19 -3.15
N LEU A 67 -6.58 0.05 -2.74
CA LEU A 67 -5.93 -0.65 -1.63
C LEU A 67 -5.67 0.31 -0.46
N ALA A 68 -6.33 0.09 0.67
CA ALA A 68 -6.10 0.79 1.92
C ALA A 68 -4.91 0.18 2.69
N ALA A 69 -3.66 0.39 2.24
CA ALA A 69 -2.51 -0.29 2.86
C ALA A 69 -2.16 0.20 4.27
N ALA A 70 -2.49 1.46 4.60
CA ALA A 70 -2.32 2.00 5.94
C ALA A 70 -3.48 1.65 6.89
N ASP A 71 -4.69 1.51 6.32
CA ASP A 71 -5.95 1.26 7.02
C ASP A 71 -6.20 2.11 8.26
N ALA A 72 -5.75 3.37 8.26
CA ALA A 72 -6.07 4.23 9.37
C ALA A 72 -7.56 4.58 9.33
N ALA A 73 -8.19 4.58 10.50
CA ALA A 73 -9.60 4.94 10.65
C ALA A 73 -10.01 6.25 9.93
N PRO A 74 -9.23 7.36 9.97
CA PRO A 74 -9.61 8.59 9.27
C PRO A 74 -9.55 8.49 7.74
N ASP A 75 -8.88 7.48 7.16
CA ASP A 75 -8.75 7.37 5.71
C ASP A 75 -9.94 6.65 5.08
N GLN A 76 -10.53 5.69 5.78
CA GLN A 76 -11.60 4.85 5.23
C GLN A 76 -12.84 5.65 4.80
N PRO A 77 -13.28 6.71 5.54
CA PRO A 77 -14.33 7.60 5.04
C PRO A 77 -13.95 8.37 3.76
N VAL A 78 -12.67 8.72 3.59
CA VAL A 78 -12.19 9.38 2.35
C VAL A 78 -12.28 8.42 1.18
N LEU A 79 -11.80 7.18 1.34
CA LEU A 79 -11.92 6.12 0.32
C LEU A 79 -13.40 5.84 0.00
N GLY A 80 -14.25 5.80 1.03
CA GLY A 80 -15.69 5.66 0.91
C GLY A 80 -16.31 6.74 0.03
N ALA A 81 -15.98 8.00 0.30
CA ALA A 81 -16.50 9.14 -0.46
C ALA A 81 -15.99 9.17 -1.90
N VAL A 82 -14.73 8.80 -2.14
CA VAL A 82 -14.14 8.69 -3.49
C VAL A 82 -14.88 7.62 -4.31
N LEU A 83 -15.05 6.41 -3.77
CA LEU A 83 -15.78 5.35 -4.46
C LEU A 83 -17.25 5.72 -4.71
N ALA A 84 -17.92 6.32 -3.72
CA ALA A 84 -19.30 6.77 -3.86
C ALA A 84 -19.47 7.81 -4.98
N ALA A 85 -18.51 8.75 -5.13
CA ALA A 85 -18.52 9.73 -6.21
C ALA A 85 -18.43 9.09 -7.61
N HIS A 86 -17.92 7.87 -7.70
CA HIS A 86 -17.82 7.08 -8.94
C HIS A 86 -18.86 5.95 -9.03
N GLY A 87 -19.93 6.00 -8.23
CA GLY A 87 -21.05 5.06 -8.31
C GLY A 87 -20.97 3.87 -7.34
N GLY A 88 -20.04 3.89 -6.39
CA GLY A 88 -19.86 2.84 -5.38
C GLY A 88 -18.62 1.98 -5.63
N GLY A 89 -18.54 0.82 -4.98
CA GLY A 89 -17.49 -0.16 -5.21
C GLY A 89 -16.89 -0.75 -3.93
N THR A 90 -15.73 -1.38 -4.07
CA THR A 90 -15.06 -2.06 -2.96
C THR A 90 -13.59 -1.65 -2.91
N PHE A 91 -13.09 -1.27 -1.74
CA PHE A 91 -11.65 -1.20 -1.50
C PHE A 91 -11.15 -2.44 -0.77
N LEU A 92 -9.93 -2.85 -1.09
CA LEU A 92 -9.19 -3.87 -0.38
C LEU A 92 -8.57 -3.26 0.87
N SER A 93 -8.85 -3.86 2.01
CA SER A 93 -8.32 -3.49 3.31
C SER A 93 -7.36 -4.58 3.79
N THR A 94 -6.25 -4.17 4.36
CA THR A 94 -5.25 -4.97 5.07
C THR A 94 -5.59 -5.21 6.54
N MET A 95 -6.54 -4.47 7.12
CA MET A 95 -6.93 -4.57 8.54
C MET A 95 -8.45 -4.58 8.79
N GLY A 96 -9.27 -4.59 7.73
CA GLY A 96 -10.72 -4.47 7.81
C GLY A 96 -11.21 -3.07 8.14
N LEU A 97 -12.54 -2.91 8.18
CA LEU A 97 -13.16 -1.66 8.62
C LEU A 97 -12.83 -1.36 10.07
N ARG A 98 -12.38 -0.14 10.33
CA ARG A 98 -12.04 0.31 11.68
C ARG A 98 -13.33 0.59 12.46
N ALA A 99 -13.28 0.37 13.77
CA ALA A 99 -14.42 0.61 14.64
C ALA A 99 -14.94 2.04 14.48
N GLY A 100 -16.25 2.19 14.28
CA GLY A 100 -16.92 3.49 14.10
C GLY A 100 -16.83 4.09 12.68
N VAL A 101 -16.20 3.40 11.72
CA VAL A 101 -16.24 3.82 10.32
C VAL A 101 -17.56 3.40 9.68
N GLU A 102 -18.32 4.37 9.19
CA GLU A 102 -19.50 4.17 8.35
C GLU A 102 -19.14 4.49 6.90
N LEU A 103 -19.53 3.60 5.97
CA LEU A 103 -19.31 3.79 4.55
C LEU A 103 -20.60 4.26 3.86
N PRO A 104 -20.49 5.06 2.77
CA PRO A 104 -21.65 5.42 1.96
C PRO A 104 -22.36 4.17 1.39
N PRO A 105 -23.68 4.26 1.08
CA PRO A 105 -24.40 3.19 0.42
C PRO A 105 -23.71 2.74 -0.87
N GLY A 106 -23.61 1.43 -1.08
CA GLY A 106 -22.95 0.85 -2.26
C GLY A 106 -21.43 0.80 -2.19
N VAL A 107 -20.81 1.20 -1.07
CA VAL A 107 -19.36 1.09 -0.84
C VAL A 107 -19.04 0.05 0.23
N ASN A 108 -18.04 -0.79 -0.03
CA ASN A 108 -17.59 -1.84 0.88
C ASN A 108 -16.08 -1.81 1.12
N GLY A 109 -15.65 -2.24 2.31
CA GLY A 109 -14.24 -2.55 2.61
C GLY A 109 -14.06 -4.05 2.74
N ALA A 110 -13.39 -4.68 1.78
CA ALA A 110 -13.12 -6.12 1.80
C ALA A 110 -11.79 -6.41 2.50
N PHE A 111 -11.80 -7.31 3.47
CA PHE A 111 -10.59 -7.78 4.13
C PHE A 111 -10.43 -9.28 3.90
N THR A 112 -9.21 -9.68 3.56
CA THR A 112 -8.76 -11.07 3.58
C THR A 112 -7.39 -11.07 4.22
N ALA A 113 -7.17 -11.98 5.16
CA ALA A 113 -5.88 -12.06 5.83
C ALA A 113 -4.81 -12.41 4.78
N VAL A 114 -3.76 -11.60 4.66
CA VAL A 114 -2.72 -11.76 3.63
C VAL A 114 -2.10 -13.17 3.64
N MET A 115 -2.03 -13.82 4.80
CA MET A 115 -1.49 -15.18 4.92
C MET A 115 -2.46 -16.27 4.47
N GLU A 116 -3.75 -16.01 4.43
CA GLU A 116 -4.77 -17.02 4.18
C GLU A 116 -4.64 -17.69 2.79
N PRO A 117 -4.40 -16.95 1.68
CA PRO A 117 -4.15 -17.59 0.40
C PRO A 117 -2.93 -18.52 0.42
N TYR A 118 -1.85 -18.12 1.10
CA TYR A 118 -0.60 -18.87 1.13
C TYR A 118 -0.68 -20.16 1.95
N LEU A 119 -1.54 -20.17 2.98
CA LEU A 119 -1.76 -21.32 3.85
C LEU A 119 -2.85 -22.27 3.33
N ASN A 120 -3.54 -21.92 2.25
CA ASN A 120 -4.59 -22.75 1.66
C ASN A 120 -3.98 -23.80 0.70
N PRO A 121 -4.07 -25.11 0.99
CA PRO A 121 -3.51 -26.14 0.13
C PRO A 121 -4.07 -26.12 -1.30
N LYS A 122 -5.31 -25.61 -1.49
CA LYS A 122 -5.94 -25.47 -2.82
C LYS A 122 -5.32 -24.35 -3.67
N LYS A 123 -4.49 -23.49 -3.06
CA LYS A 123 -3.80 -22.38 -3.73
C LYS A 123 -2.28 -22.62 -3.81
N ARG A 124 -1.83 -23.88 -3.64
CA ARG A 124 -0.41 -24.24 -3.64
C ARG A 124 0.34 -23.72 -4.88
N GLU A 125 -0.24 -23.86 -6.07
CA GLU A 125 0.36 -23.37 -7.32
C GLU A 125 0.59 -21.86 -7.30
N PHE A 126 -0.40 -21.09 -6.83
CA PHE A 126 -0.25 -19.64 -6.66
C PHE A 126 0.84 -19.30 -5.64
N THR A 127 0.88 -20.01 -4.50
CA THR A 127 1.93 -19.82 -3.50
C THR A 127 3.32 -20.12 -4.06
N GLU A 128 3.47 -21.23 -4.78
CA GLU A 128 4.74 -21.61 -5.41
C GLU A 128 5.18 -20.57 -6.44
N TRP A 129 4.26 -20.13 -7.30
CA TRP A 129 4.53 -19.08 -8.26
C TRP A 129 4.97 -17.77 -7.61
N VAL A 130 4.26 -17.27 -6.57
CA VAL A 130 4.59 -15.99 -5.92
C VAL A 130 6.02 -15.97 -5.42
N TRP A 131 6.43 -17.01 -4.71
CA TRP A 131 7.65 -17.00 -3.92
C TRP A 131 8.86 -17.57 -4.66
N TRP A 132 8.68 -18.59 -5.50
CA TRP A 132 9.77 -19.29 -6.19
C TRP A 132 9.98 -18.80 -7.63
N GLU A 133 8.98 -18.15 -8.24
CA GLU A 133 9.09 -17.62 -9.59
C GLU A 133 9.07 -16.09 -9.60
N PHE A 134 7.96 -15.49 -9.13
CA PHE A 134 7.76 -14.04 -9.20
C PHE A 134 8.78 -13.28 -8.34
N LEU A 135 8.85 -13.54 -7.03
CA LEU A 135 9.76 -12.81 -6.15
C LEU A 135 11.23 -13.00 -6.55
N GLU A 136 11.65 -14.22 -6.87
CA GLU A 136 13.02 -14.50 -7.36
C GLU A 136 13.36 -13.71 -8.63
N SER A 137 12.44 -13.70 -9.61
CA SER A 137 12.60 -12.98 -10.88
C SER A 137 12.64 -11.46 -10.68
N GLU A 138 11.68 -10.90 -9.93
CA GLU A 138 11.57 -9.45 -9.75
C GLU A 138 12.69 -8.87 -8.88
N LEU A 139 13.16 -9.62 -7.88
CA LEU A 139 14.33 -9.23 -7.07
C LEU A 139 15.62 -9.31 -7.89
N THR A 140 15.83 -10.38 -8.65
CA THR A 140 17.04 -10.54 -9.49
C THR A 140 17.11 -9.49 -10.59
N SER A 141 15.96 -9.13 -11.18
CA SER A 141 15.87 -8.07 -12.19
C SER A 141 15.85 -6.65 -11.63
N MET A 142 15.88 -6.49 -10.30
CA MET A 142 15.76 -5.21 -9.58
C MET A 142 14.50 -4.41 -9.90
N ARG A 143 13.47 -5.07 -10.44
CA ARG A 143 12.14 -4.49 -10.66
C ARG A 143 11.31 -4.41 -9.38
N LEU A 144 11.60 -5.28 -8.42
CA LEU A 144 11.13 -5.16 -7.05
C LEU A 144 12.31 -4.73 -6.15
N GLN A 145 12.17 -3.58 -5.51
CA GLN A 145 13.20 -3.02 -4.63
C GLN A 145 12.67 -2.84 -3.22
N HIS A 146 13.55 -2.99 -2.24
CA HIS A 146 13.22 -2.64 -0.87
C HIS A 146 13.17 -1.11 -0.72
N VAL A 147 12.33 -0.63 0.19
CA VAL A 147 12.40 0.76 0.67
C VAL A 147 13.66 0.97 1.52
N PRO A 148 14.06 2.21 1.82
CA PRO A 148 15.20 2.49 2.69
C PRO A 148 15.17 1.66 3.99
N ILE A 149 16.33 1.11 4.37
CA ILE A 149 16.48 0.27 5.56
C ILE A 149 17.36 1.01 6.57
N ARG A 150 16.87 1.16 7.80
CA ARG A 150 17.64 1.62 8.95
C ARG A 150 18.05 0.43 9.80
N ILE A 151 19.35 0.18 9.86
CA ILE A 151 19.96 -0.86 10.69
C ILE A 151 20.17 -0.30 12.09
N LEU A 152 19.70 -1.01 13.12
CA LEU A 152 19.86 -0.58 14.52
C LEU A 152 20.99 -1.30 15.26
N GLY A 153 21.44 -2.47 14.78
CA GLY A 153 22.46 -3.30 15.42
C GLY A 153 21.93 -4.66 15.87
N GLY A 154 22.54 -5.23 16.91
CA GLY A 154 22.29 -6.56 17.46
C GLY A 154 20.92 -6.78 18.11
N LEU A 155 20.72 -8.00 18.62
CA LEU A 155 19.43 -8.44 19.19
C LEU A 155 18.98 -7.62 20.41
N ASP A 156 19.90 -6.99 21.13
CA ASP A 156 19.61 -6.08 22.26
C ASP A 156 18.82 -4.84 21.84
N LYS A 157 18.81 -4.51 20.53
CA LYS A 157 18.09 -3.37 19.96
C LYS A 157 16.64 -3.64 19.59
N VAL A 158 16.16 -4.88 19.76
CA VAL A 158 14.77 -5.24 19.42
C VAL A 158 13.76 -4.36 20.17
N GLN A 159 13.96 -4.10 21.47
CA GLN A 159 13.03 -3.27 22.24
C GLN A 159 13.04 -1.80 21.77
N GLU A 160 14.21 -1.27 21.41
CA GLU A 160 14.34 0.07 20.83
C GLU A 160 13.58 0.16 19.50
N ALA A 161 13.74 -0.84 18.63
CA ALA A 161 13.03 -0.92 17.35
C ALA A 161 11.51 -0.93 17.54
N TRP A 162 11.02 -1.71 18.51
CA TRP A 162 9.59 -1.74 18.87
C TRP A 162 9.08 -0.39 19.36
N ASN A 163 9.84 0.30 20.21
CA ASN A 163 9.46 1.62 20.72
C ASN A 163 9.36 2.64 19.59
N LEU A 164 10.34 2.66 18.66
CA LEU A 164 10.31 3.53 17.49
C LEU A 164 9.06 3.31 16.63
N LEU A 165 8.66 2.05 16.41
CA LEU A 165 7.45 1.70 15.66
C LEU A 165 6.18 2.12 16.41
N LYS A 166 6.11 1.83 17.71
CA LYS A 166 4.95 2.14 18.57
C LYS A 166 4.71 3.64 18.68
N GLU A 167 5.78 4.43 18.77
CA GLU A 167 5.74 5.88 18.89
C GLU A 167 5.55 6.60 17.53
N GLY A 168 5.44 5.84 16.43
CA GLY A 168 5.25 6.42 15.09
C GLY A 168 6.48 7.16 14.55
N LYS A 169 7.68 6.88 15.09
CA LYS A 169 8.95 7.54 14.73
C LYS A 169 9.61 6.97 13.46
N VAL A 170 8.96 6.03 12.80
CA VAL A 170 9.45 5.39 11.56
C VAL A 170 8.56 5.78 10.40
N SER A 171 9.12 6.40 9.37
CA SER A 171 8.41 6.78 8.16
C SER A 171 9.29 6.55 6.94
N GLY A 172 8.70 6.04 5.86
CA GLY A 172 9.40 5.83 4.58
C GLY A 172 10.56 4.83 4.62
N GLN A 173 10.64 4.00 5.67
CA GLN A 173 11.77 3.09 5.87
C GLN A 173 11.38 1.87 6.68
N ARG A 174 12.14 0.78 6.53
CA ARG A 174 12.07 -0.41 7.39
C ARG A 174 13.17 -0.38 8.45
N LEU A 175 12.88 -0.92 9.63
CA LEU A 175 13.90 -1.19 10.63
C LEU A 175 14.41 -2.62 10.44
N ALA A 176 15.73 -2.80 10.48
CA ALA A 176 16.37 -4.11 10.46
C ALA A 176 17.26 -4.30 11.69
N ILE A 177 17.19 -5.50 12.25
CA ILE A 177 18.11 -5.99 13.27
C ILE A 177 19.08 -6.92 12.58
N THR A 178 20.36 -6.72 12.84
CA THR A 178 21.47 -7.51 12.33
C THR A 178 22.10 -8.21 13.54
N PRO A 179 21.76 -9.48 13.81
CA PRO A 179 22.14 -10.16 15.06
C PRO A 179 23.65 -10.19 15.32
N SER A 180 24.46 -10.05 14.28
CA SER A 180 25.92 -10.10 14.32
C SER A 180 26.62 -8.73 14.42
N LEU A 181 25.87 -7.61 14.48
CA LEU A 181 26.41 -6.27 14.71
C LEU A 181 26.25 -5.85 16.17
#